data_AF-A0ABD2NJW9-F1
#
_entry.id   AF-A0ABD2NJW9-F1
#
_cell.length_a   1.000
_cell.length_b   1.000
_cell.length_c   1.000
_cell.angle_alpha   90.00
_cell.angle_beta   90.00
_cell.angle_gamma   90.00
#
_symmetry.space_group_name_H-M   'P 1'
#
loop_
_entity.id
_entity.type
_entity.pdbx_description
1 polymer ?
#
loop_
_entity_poly.entity_id
_entity_poly.type
_entity_poly.pdbx_seq_one_letter_code
_entity_poly.pdbx_strand_id
1 'polypeptide(L)'
;MVVCVCPECGIETLQLRLVNVVDVLSKVLIRCIHCGYVFKFTNSPKVSMPSRTGRSKEVYDVNLLLVYGMRSKGKAMSAAKEFSAVMNMPRPPKFNKYEAILNVASEKMCQERMDTSKEEAVAQNSGDRDIVAAFDGSWQKRGHTGCFNEN
;
A
#
# COMPACT_ATOMS: atom_id res chain seq x y z
N MET A 1 25.80 -1.09 -21.91
CA MET A 1 26.27 -0.64 -20.59
C MET A 1 25.63 0.71 -20.33
N VAL A 2 24.77 0.84 -19.31
CA VAL A 2 24.15 2.14 -18.99
C VAL A 2 25.14 2.91 -18.14
N VAL A 3 25.63 4.02 -18.66
CA VAL A 3 26.58 4.89 -17.98
C VAL A 3 25.82 6.03 -17.32
N CYS A 4 25.96 6.18 -16.00
CA CYS A 4 25.33 7.25 -15.23
C CYS A 4 26.21 8.50 -15.24
N VAL A 5 25.91 9.43 -16.16
CA VAL A 5 26.60 10.73 -16.27
C VAL A 5 25.85 11.84 -15.54
N CYS A 6 26.59 12.82 -15.03
CA CYS A 6 25.97 14.02 -14.48
C CYS A 6 25.24 14.83 -15.58
N PRO A 7 23.97 15.24 -15.37
CA PRO A 7 23.23 16.00 -16.39
C PRO A 7 23.79 17.40 -16.64
N GLU A 8 24.51 17.98 -15.67
CA GLU A 8 25.06 19.34 -15.79
C GLU A 8 26.45 19.36 -16.46
N CYS A 9 27.34 18.42 -16.11
CA CYS A 9 28.73 18.45 -16.57
C CYS A 9 29.15 17.25 -17.43
N GLY A 10 28.30 16.26 -17.63
CA GLY A 10 28.57 15.08 -18.47
C GLY A 10 29.60 14.09 -17.90
N ILE A 11 30.14 14.32 -16.71
CA ILE A 11 31.19 13.49 -16.10
C ILE A 11 30.56 12.39 -15.24
N GLU A 12 31.16 11.19 -15.27
CA GLU A 12 30.78 9.99 -14.51
C GLU A 12 31.23 10.06 -13.03
N THR A 13 30.84 11.12 -12.31
CA THR A 13 31.21 11.32 -10.89
C THR A 13 30.00 11.41 -9.97
N LEU A 14 28.91 10.73 -10.33
CA LEU A 14 27.69 10.68 -9.51
C LEU A 14 27.86 9.73 -8.33
N GLN A 15 27.72 10.26 -7.11
CA GLN A 15 27.66 9.51 -5.87
C GLN A 15 26.21 9.44 -5.36
N LEU A 16 25.73 8.22 -5.13
CA LEU A 16 24.45 7.99 -4.47
C LEU A 16 24.65 7.93 -2.94
N ARG A 17 23.81 8.65 -2.20
CA ARG A 17 23.80 8.68 -0.73
C ARG A 17 22.39 8.52 -0.20
N LEU A 18 22.24 7.65 0.80
CA LEU A 18 21.01 7.53 1.57
C LEU A 18 20.98 8.66 2.61
N VAL A 19 19.99 9.55 2.51
CA VAL A 19 19.87 10.74 3.38
C VAL A 19 19.10 10.40 4.65
N ASN A 20 17.99 9.71 4.49
CA ASN A 20 17.06 9.43 5.57
C ASN A 20 16.21 8.21 5.22
N VAL A 21 15.87 7.43 6.23
CA VAL A 21 14.98 6.29 6.13
C VAL A 21 13.79 6.52 7.06
N VAL A 22 12.57 6.45 6.51
CA VAL A 22 11.31 6.58 7.27
C VAL A 22 10.49 5.32 7.06
N ASP A 23 10.54 4.41 8.04
CA ASP A 23 10.03 3.05 7.88
C ASP A 23 10.70 2.39 6.65
N VAL A 24 9.95 1.87 5.67
CA VAL A 24 10.52 1.31 4.42
C VAL A 24 10.77 2.36 3.32
N LEU A 25 10.46 3.62 3.57
CA LEU A 25 10.79 4.72 2.67
C LEU A 25 12.28 5.05 2.77
N SER A 26 12.91 5.22 1.62
CA SER A 26 14.27 5.76 1.51
C SER A 26 14.26 7.10 0.78
N LYS A 27 14.85 8.12 1.42
CA LYS A 27 15.18 9.40 0.80
C LYS A 27 16.61 9.33 0.29
N VAL A 28 16.77 9.42 -1.01
CA VAL A 28 18.04 9.25 -1.70
C VAL A 28 18.47 10.59 -2.29
N LEU A 29 19.77 10.84 -2.21
CA LEU A 29 20.42 12.00 -2.80
C LEU A 29 21.51 11.49 -3.74
N ILE A 30 21.49 12.00 -4.96
CA ILE A 30 22.56 11.83 -5.94
C ILE A 30 23.33 13.13 -5.97
N ARG A 31 24.66 13.06 -5.82
CA ARG A 31 25.56 14.21 -5.86
C ARG A 31 26.65 14.00 -6.90
N CYS A 32 26.87 14.97 -7.77
CA CYS A 32 28.07 15.02 -8.60
C CYS A 32 29.25 15.53 -7.77
N ILE A 33 30.36 14.78 -7.73
CA ILE A 33 31.57 15.19 -7.00
C ILE A 33 32.27 16.34 -7.74
N HIS A 34 32.20 16.37 -9.07
CA HIS A 34 32.90 17.36 -9.89
C HIS A 34 32.25 18.75 -9.85
N CYS A 35 30.99 18.88 -10.26
CA CYS A 35 30.30 20.18 -10.34
C CYS A 35 29.41 20.49 -9.12
N GLY A 36 29.25 19.54 -8.19
CA GLY A 36 28.40 19.74 -7.01
C GLY A 36 26.90 19.63 -7.26
N TYR A 37 26.45 19.25 -8.47
CA TYR A 37 25.03 19.00 -8.77
C TYR A 37 24.40 18.05 -7.73
N VAL A 38 23.18 18.35 -7.29
CA VAL A 38 22.43 17.55 -6.31
C VAL A 38 21.03 17.27 -6.83
N PHE A 39 20.67 15.99 -6.88
CA PHE A 39 19.32 15.53 -7.14
C PHE A 39 18.80 14.74 -5.94
N LYS A 40 17.59 15.06 -5.47
CA LYS A 40 16.96 14.39 -4.31
C LYS A 40 15.67 13.74 -4.77
N PHE A 41 15.47 12.49 -4.38
CA PHE A 41 14.23 11.77 -4.65
C PHE A 41 13.89 10.81 -3.52
N THR A 42 12.65 10.35 -3.51
CA THR A 42 12.16 9.29 -2.61
C THR A 42 11.76 8.08 -3.44
N ASN A 43 11.89 6.88 -2.88
CA ASN A 43 11.48 5.65 -3.56
C ASN A 43 9.95 5.49 -3.70
N SER A 44 9.17 6.36 -3.05
CA SER A 44 7.72 6.32 -3.09
C SER A 44 7.13 7.71 -2.87
N PRO A 45 6.02 8.05 -3.55
CA PRO A 45 5.30 9.29 -3.34
C PRO A 45 4.48 9.27 -2.04
N LYS A 46 3.92 10.43 -1.69
CA LYS A 46 2.86 10.52 -0.69
C LYS A 46 1.51 10.35 -1.36
N VAL A 47 0.59 9.70 -0.65
CA VAL A 47 -0.81 9.54 -1.03
C VAL A 47 -1.71 10.16 0.05
N SER A 48 -2.79 10.77 -0.41
CA SER A 48 -3.83 11.38 0.42
C SER A 48 -4.86 10.34 0.78
N MET A 49 -4.94 9.96 2.06
CA MET A 49 -5.82 8.90 2.54
C MET A 49 -6.92 9.46 3.43
N PRO A 50 -8.12 8.83 3.47
CA PRO A 50 -9.17 9.24 4.37
C PRO A 50 -8.79 9.00 5.84
N SER A 51 -9.34 9.84 6.73
CA SER A 51 -9.23 9.72 8.18
C SER A 51 -10.61 9.70 8.81
N ARG A 52 -10.72 9.12 10.02
CA ARG A 52 -11.95 9.18 10.84
C ARG A 52 -12.41 10.61 11.11
N THR A 53 -11.50 11.57 11.11
CA THR A 53 -11.79 12.99 11.35
C THR A 53 -12.34 13.71 10.12
N GLY A 54 -12.58 13.02 9.00
CA GLY A 54 -13.02 13.61 7.73
C GLY A 54 -11.93 14.37 6.96
N ARG A 55 -10.78 14.68 7.60
CA ARG A 55 -9.63 15.31 6.94
C ARG A 55 -8.75 14.26 6.27
N SER A 56 -8.23 14.57 5.09
CA SER A 56 -7.24 13.68 4.47
C SER A 56 -5.92 13.69 5.25
N LYS A 57 -5.23 12.56 5.22
CA LYS A 57 -3.93 12.35 5.85
C LYS A 57 -2.92 11.90 4.79
N GLU A 58 -1.83 12.63 4.69
CA GLU A 58 -0.72 12.22 3.82
C GLU A 58 0.11 11.10 4.47
N VAL A 59 0.31 10.03 3.72
CA VAL A 59 1.20 8.92 4.09
C VAL A 59 2.04 8.51 2.88
N TYR A 60 3.21 7.91 3.11
CA TYR A 60 3.98 7.33 2.00
C TYR A 60 3.33 6.05 1.52
N ASP A 61 3.20 5.93 0.20
CA ASP A 61 2.48 4.82 -0.43
C ASP A 61 3.12 3.47 -0.12
N VAL A 62 4.45 3.37 -0.18
CA VAL A 62 5.20 2.14 0.13
C VAL A 62 4.92 1.60 1.53
N ASN A 63 4.75 2.49 2.52
CA ASN A 63 4.46 2.08 3.90
C ASN A 63 3.01 1.58 4.03
N LEU A 64 2.07 2.24 3.34
CA LEU A 64 0.68 1.83 3.29
C LEU A 64 0.53 0.46 2.60
N LEU A 65 1.19 0.28 1.46
CA LEU A 65 1.17 -0.96 0.68
C LEU A 65 1.75 -2.15 1.44
N LEU A 66 2.84 -1.94 2.20
CA LEU A 66 3.39 -2.99 3.05
C LEU A 66 2.37 -3.46 4.11
N VAL A 67 1.71 -2.51 4.79
CA VAL A 67 0.69 -2.85 5.81
C VAL A 67 -0.53 -3.49 5.15
N TYR A 68 -0.98 -2.98 4.01
CA TYR A 68 -2.11 -3.52 3.27
C TYR A 68 -1.84 -4.95 2.77
N GLY A 69 -0.64 -5.20 2.23
CA GLY A 69 -0.23 -6.53 1.78
C GLY A 69 -0.18 -7.54 2.92
N MET A 70 0.39 -7.14 4.07
CA MET A 70 0.43 -7.98 5.27
C MET A 70 -0.98 -8.28 5.80
N ARG A 71 -1.85 -7.26 5.90
CA ARG A 71 -3.26 -7.42 6.27
C ARG A 71 -4.00 -8.38 5.34
N SER A 72 -3.79 -8.26 4.04
CA SER A 72 -4.43 -9.11 3.02
C SER A 72 -4.00 -10.58 3.13
N LYS A 73 -2.83 -10.85 3.70
CA LYS A 73 -2.35 -12.21 4.02
C LYS A 73 -2.70 -12.67 5.44
N GLY A 74 -3.47 -11.88 6.20
CA GLY A 74 -3.76 -12.17 7.61
C GLY A 74 -2.53 -12.14 8.50
N LYS A 75 -1.50 -11.37 8.12
CA LYS A 75 -0.23 -11.24 8.84
C LYS A 75 -0.12 -9.86 9.48
N ALA A 76 0.44 -9.83 10.68
CA ALA A 76 0.62 -8.63 11.48
C ALA A 76 2.09 -8.14 11.44
N MET A 77 2.39 -7.16 12.29
CA MET A 77 3.71 -6.51 12.36
C MET A 77 4.89 -7.47 12.57
N SER A 78 4.70 -8.59 13.26
CA SER A 78 5.76 -9.59 13.48
C SER A 78 6.29 -10.16 12.17
N ALA A 79 5.40 -10.63 11.30
CA ALA A 79 5.75 -11.14 9.97
C ALA A 79 6.37 -10.04 9.09
N ALA A 80 5.91 -8.79 9.21
CA ALA A 80 6.51 -7.68 8.47
C ALA A 80 7.95 -7.37 8.90
N LYS A 81 8.26 -7.53 10.19
CA LYS A 81 9.63 -7.38 10.70
C LYS A 81 10.53 -8.49 10.19
N GLU A 82 10.04 -9.73 10.22
CA GLU A 82 10.76 -10.88 9.68
C GLU A 82 11.03 -10.72 8.18
N PHE A 83 10.00 -10.37 7.40
CA PHE A 83 10.15 -10.07 5.98
C PHE A 83 11.18 -8.96 5.72
N SER A 84 11.15 -7.88 6.51
CA SER A 84 12.12 -6.79 6.37
C SER A 84 13.54 -7.26 6.70
N ALA A 85 13.72 -8.10 7.72
CA ALA A 85 15.02 -8.65 8.07
C ALA A 85 15.57 -9.59 6.98
N VAL A 86 14.73 -10.49 6.45
CA VAL A 86 15.11 -11.42 5.36
C VAL A 86 15.51 -10.66 4.10
N MET A 87 14.79 -9.58 3.78
CA MET A 87 15.05 -8.77 2.58
C MET A 87 16.12 -7.71 2.77
N ASN A 88 16.77 -7.65 3.95
CA ASN A 88 17.71 -6.59 4.33
C ASN A 88 17.14 -5.16 4.11
N MET A 89 15.85 -5.00 4.39
CA MET A 89 15.13 -3.74 4.29
C MET A 89 15.09 -3.02 5.63
N PRO A 90 14.87 -1.69 5.62
CA PRO A 90 14.56 -0.94 6.82
C PRO A 90 13.40 -1.51 7.64
N ARG A 91 13.32 -1.09 8.91
CA ARG A 91 12.23 -1.53 9.79
C ARG A 91 10.86 -1.12 9.24
N PRO A 92 9.86 -2.01 9.33
CA PRO A 92 8.51 -1.73 8.84
C PRO A 92 7.81 -0.66 9.70
N PRO A 93 6.78 0.00 9.14
CA PRO A 93 6.01 1.01 9.84
C PRO A 93 5.26 0.48 11.07
N LYS A 94 4.82 1.38 11.95
CA LYS A 94 3.86 1.05 13.01
C LYS A 94 2.47 0.78 12.41
N PHE A 95 2.01 -0.46 12.49
CA PHE A 95 0.77 -0.93 11.84
C PHE A 95 -0.47 -0.15 12.26
N ASN A 96 -0.67 0.12 13.56
CA ASN A 96 -1.87 0.77 14.10
C ASN A 96 -2.26 2.06 13.34
N LYS A 97 -1.27 2.87 12.94
CA LYS A 97 -1.50 4.11 12.18
C LYS A 97 -2.12 3.83 10.81
N TYR A 98 -1.61 2.83 10.10
CA TYR A 98 -2.01 2.49 8.73
C TYR A 98 -3.26 1.60 8.74
N GLU A 99 -3.40 0.72 9.72
CA GLU A 99 -4.61 -0.07 9.93
C GLU A 99 -5.84 0.81 10.17
N ALA A 100 -5.72 1.87 10.97
CA ALA A 100 -6.79 2.84 11.17
C ALA A 100 -7.21 3.51 9.85
N ILE A 101 -6.24 3.86 9.00
CA ILE A 101 -6.49 4.44 7.67
C ILE A 101 -7.19 3.43 6.76
N LEU A 102 -6.68 2.20 6.71
CA LEU A 102 -7.22 1.12 5.89
C LEU A 102 -8.64 0.72 6.34
N ASN A 103 -8.94 0.79 7.64
CA ASN A 103 -10.28 0.54 8.16
C ASN A 103 -11.27 1.60 7.66
N VAL A 104 -10.92 2.88 7.74
CA VAL A 104 -11.79 3.96 7.23
C VAL A 104 -12.00 3.82 5.73
N ALA A 105 -10.93 3.54 4.98
CA ALA A 105 -11.04 3.33 3.53
C ALA A 105 -11.93 2.12 3.21
N SER A 106 -11.78 1.03 3.96
CA SER A 106 -12.61 -0.18 3.80
C SER A 106 -14.07 0.06 4.16
N GLU A 107 -14.35 0.76 5.27
CA GLU A 107 -15.71 1.12 5.69
C GLU A 107 -16.40 1.97 4.62
N LYS A 108 -15.70 3.00 4.12
CA LYS A 108 -16.22 3.87 3.05
C LYS A 108 -16.50 3.07 1.77
N MET A 109 -15.56 2.24 1.35
CA MET A 109 -15.74 1.39 0.17
C MET A 109 -16.92 0.43 0.37
N CYS A 110 -17.06 -0.20 1.53
CA CYS A 110 -18.18 -1.09 1.83
C CYS A 110 -19.52 -0.34 1.73
N GLN A 111 -19.60 0.87 2.28
CA GLN A 111 -20.81 1.69 2.21
C GLN A 111 -21.18 2.03 0.76
N GLU A 112 -20.22 2.55 -0.02
CA GLU A 112 -20.43 2.90 -1.43
C GLU A 112 -20.87 1.68 -2.27
N ARG A 113 -20.26 0.52 -2.00
CA ARG A 113 -20.62 -0.73 -2.68
C ARG A 113 -22.00 -1.22 -2.28
N MET A 114 -22.33 -1.20 -1.00
CA MET A 114 -23.67 -1.57 -0.54
C MET A 114 -24.74 -0.66 -1.14
N ASP A 115 -24.51 0.64 -1.21
CA ASP A 115 -25.48 1.58 -1.79
C ASP A 115 -25.64 1.36 -3.29
N THR A 116 -24.55 1.08 -4.02
CA THR A 116 -24.63 0.70 -5.44
C THR A 116 -25.39 -0.62 -5.63
N SER A 117 -25.05 -1.64 -4.84
CA SER A 117 -25.70 -2.95 -4.94
C SER A 117 -27.19 -2.92 -4.55
N LYS A 118 -27.60 -2.03 -3.66
CA LYS A 118 -29.03 -1.80 -3.37
C LYS A 118 -29.76 -1.34 -4.62
N GLU A 119 -29.24 -0.33 -5.32
CA GLU A 119 -29.88 0.19 -6.53
C GLU A 119 -29.92 -0.85 -7.66
N GLU A 120 -28.84 -1.63 -7.82
CA GLU A 120 -28.79 -2.75 -8.76
C GLU A 120 -29.84 -3.82 -8.42
N ALA A 121 -30.01 -4.16 -7.14
CA ALA A 121 -30.98 -5.15 -6.70
C ALA A 121 -32.42 -4.68 -6.91
N VAL A 122 -32.73 -3.41 -6.64
CA VAL A 122 -34.06 -2.81 -6.89
C VAL A 122 -34.40 -2.84 -8.38
N ALA A 123 -33.43 -2.52 -9.25
CA ALA A 123 -33.63 -2.59 -10.69
C ALA A 123 -33.93 -4.02 -11.16
N GLN A 124 -33.27 -5.03 -10.58
CA GLN A 124 -33.53 -6.45 -10.87
C GLN A 124 -34.87 -6.93 -10.30
N ASN A 125 -35.33 -6.36 -9.19
CA ASN A 125 -36.58 -6.73 -8.52
C ASN A 125 -37.79 -5.91 -9.03
N SER A 126 -37.80 -5.51 -10.31
CA SER A 126 -38.90 -4.74 -10.92
C SER A 126 -39.27 -3.45 -10.16
N GLY A 127 -38.30 -2.83 -9.49
CA GLY A 127 -38.50 -1.61 -8.70
C GLY A 127 -38.94 -1.83 -7.25
N ASP A 128 -39.15 -3.08 -6.81
CA ASP A 128 -39.49 -3.38 -5.42
C ASP A 128 -38.25 -3.29 -4.50
N ARG A 129 -38.41 -2.56 -3.40
CA ARG A 129 -37.37 -2.26 -2.41
C ARG A 129 -37.37 -3.20 -1.21
N ASP A 130 -38.33 -4.11 -1.09
CA ASP A 130 -38.36 -5.13 -0.04
C ASP A 130 -37.39 -6.28 -0.39
N ILE A 131 -36.09 -6.02 -0.22
CA ILE A 131 -35.01 -6.92 -0.59
C ILE A 131 -34.26 -7.36 0.66
N VAL A 132 -34.25 -8.66 0.93
CA VAL A 132 -33.52 -9.27 2.04
C VAL A 132 -32.21 -9.87 1.53
N ALA A 133 -31.10 -9.42 2.10
CA ALA A 133 -29.79 -10.01 1.87
C ALA A 133 -29.44 -10.97 3.01
N ALA A 134 -29.18 -12.24 2.67
CA ALA A 134 -28.62 -13.23 3.59
C ALA A 134 -27.12 -13.39 3.32
N PHE A 135 -26.30 -13.21 4.35
CA PHE A 135 -24.86 -13.40 4.26
C PHE A 135 -24.46 -14.67 4.99
N ASP A 136 -24.08 -15.71 4.26
CA ASP A 136 -23.43 -16.86 4.88
C ASP A 136 -21.93 -16.56 4.98
N GLY A 137 -21.38 -16.50 6.19
CA GLY A 137 -19.94 -16.27 6.41
C GLY A 137 -19.04 -17.41 5.90
N SER A 138 -19.56 -18.28 5.03
CA SER A 138 -18.91 -19.47 4.52
C SER A 138 -17.87 -19.13 3.45
N TRP A 139 -18.01 -18.00 2.73
CA TRP A 139 -17.06 -17.53 1.72
C TRP A 139 -15.65 -17.37 2.31
N GLN A 140 -15.54 -16.82 3.52
CA GLN A 140 -14.25 -16.54 4.16
C GLN A 140 -13.52 -17.81 4.63
N LYS A 141 -14.21 -18.96 4.72
CA LYS A 141 -13.63 -20.26 5.08
C LYS A 141 -13.13 -21.06 3.87
N ARG A 142 -13.48 -20.68 2.64
CA ARG A 142 -13.08 -21.39 1.42
C ARG A 142 -11.77 -20.85 0.82
N GLY A 143 -10.82 -20.48 1.68
CA GLY A 143 -9.47 -20.11 1.27
C GLY A 143 -8.56 -21.34 1.14
N HIS A 144 -8.26 -21.72 -0.11
CA HIS A 144 -7.14 -22.57 -0.55
C HIS A 144 -7.13 -24.07 -0.20
N THR A 145 -8.06 -24.84 -0.77
CA THR A 145 -7.77 -26.23 -1.20
C THR A 145 -8.47 -26.47 -2.53
N GLY A 146 -7.94 -25.84 -3.59
CA GLY A 146 -8.26 -26.23 -4.96
C GLY A 146 -7.37 -27.41 -5.35
N CYS A 147 -7.94 -28.61 -5.27
CA CYS A 147 -7.68 -29.81 -6.09
C CYS A 147 -6.26 -30.00 -6.65
N PHE A 148 -5.38 -30.64 -5.88
CA PHE A 148 -4.43 -31.62 -6.43
C PHE A 148 -4.64 -32.92 -5.67
N ASN A 149 -5.49 -33.78 -6.21
CA ASN A 149 -5.41 -35.24 -6.14
C ASN A 149 -6.55 -35.80 -6.99
N GLU A 150 -6.16 -36.52 -8.05
CA GLU A 150 -6.75 -37.76 -8.60
C GLU A 150 -6.57 -37.82 -10.12
N ASN A 151 -5.40 -38.35 -10.52
CA ASN A 151 -5.24 -39.51 -11.41
C ASN A 151 -3.73 -39.82 -11.59
#